data_AF-A0A1J3I091-F1
#
_entry.id   AF-A0A1J3I091-F1
#
_cell.length_a   1.000
_cell.length_b   1.000
_cell.length_c   1.000
_cell.angle_alpha   90.00
_cell.angle_beta   90.00
_cell.angle_gamma   90.00
#
_symmetry.space_group_name_H-M   'P 1'
#
loop_
_entity.id
_entity.type
_entity.pdbx_description
1 polymer ?
#
loop_
_entity_poly.entity_id
_entity_poly.type
_entity_poly.pdbx_seq_one_letter_code
_entity_poly.pdbx_strand_id
1 'polypeptide(L)'
;EVRFFMTWFSPAEFFGKRELLAVESVFKSHPQGCLMIASGSMDSPQGDTILKPLLDRGYKVFAATPDITSLLENTPAKTWFQEMKSCKRDPGRIPLSQNLSNLARLAILYKYGGVYLDTDYIVTRSFKGLKNSIGAQTVEEGDSRNWTRLN
;
A
#
# COMPACT_ATOMS: atom_id res chain seq x y z
N GLU A 1 -3.87 -8.78 -16.46
CA GLU A 1 -2.90 -8.97 -15.36
C GLU A 1 -3.25 -8.04 -14.20
N VAL A 2 -2.78 -8.29 -12.99
CA VAL A 2 -3.19 -7.55 -11.77
C VAL A 2 -2.28 -6.34 -11.50
N ARG A 3 -2.89 -5.23 -11.07
CA ARG A 3 -2.22 -3.99 -10.63
C ARG A 3 -2.20 -3.95 -9.11
N PHE A 4 -1.02 -3.83 -8.53
CA PHE A 4 -0.79 -3.82 -7.10
C PHE A 4 -0.36 -2.45 -6.59
N PHE A 5 -0.75 -2.16 -5.36
CA PHE A 5 -0.40 -0.97 -4.63
C PHE A 5 0.07 -1.35 -3.22
N MET A 6 1.15 -0.73 -2.78
CA MET A 6 1.64 -0.80 -1.40
C MET A 6 1.85 0.64 -0.90
N THR A 7 1.83 0.84 0.43
CA THR A 7 2.23 2.13 1.02
C THR A 7 3.47 1.96 1.88
N TRP A 8 4.39 2.92 1.82
CA TRP A 8 5.57 2.96 2.70
C TRP A 8 5.84 4.39 3.16
N PHE A 9 5.44 4.69 4.39
CA PHE A 9 5.57 6.03 5.00
C PHE A 9 6.73 6.12 6.02
N SER A 10 7.61 5.13 6.00
CA SER A 10 8.84 5.07 6.81
C SER A 10 10.05 5.49 5.97
N PRO A 11 11.20 5.85 6.56
CA PRO A 11 12.45 6.04 5.83
C PRO A 11 12.81 4.85 4.90
N ALA A 12 13.46 5.13 3.77
CA ALA A 12 13.82 4.12 2.78
C ALA A 12 14.83 3.10 3.31
N GLU A 13 15.71 3.51 4.23
CA GLU A 13 16.68 2.64 4.89
C GLU A 13 16.05 1.47 5.67
N PHE A 14 14.77 1.60 6.05
CA PHE A 14 14.02 0.53 6.72
C PHE A 14 13.26 -0.37 5.75
N PHE A 15 13.24 -0.07 4.44
CA PHE A 15 12.66 -0.95 3.43
C PHE A 15 13.65 -2.10 3.18
N GLY A 16 13.53 -3.14 4.01
CA GLY A 16 14.55 -4.17 4.14
C GLY A 16 14.24 -5.43 3.35
N LYS A 17 14.92 -6.51 3.77
CA LYS A 17 14.76 -7.84 3.16
C LYS A 17 13.32 -8.37 3.29
N ARG A 18 12.64 -8.07 4.40
CA ARG A 18 11.26 -8.52 4.63
C ARG A 18 10.31 -7.91 3.60
N GLU A 19 10.42 -6.60 3.39
CA GLU A 19 9.58 -5.87 2.43
C GLU A 19 9.91 -6.26 0.98
N LEU A 20 11.19 -6.47 0.67
CA LEU A 20 11.59 -7.00 -0.64
C LEU A 20 11.00 -8.39 -0.91
N LEU A 21 10.97 -9.28 0.09
CA LEU A 21 10.33 -10.60 -0.05
C LEU A 21 8.82 -10.50 -0.34
N ALA A 22 8.12 -9.52 0.23
CA ALA A 22 6.73 -9.25 -0.10
C ALA A 22 6.59 -8.85 -1.58
N VAL A 23 7.43 -7.94 -2.07
CA VAL A 23 7.45 -7.53 -3.48
C VAL A 23 7.80 -8.70 -4.42
N GLU A 24 8.81 -9.50 -4.07
CA GLU A 24 9.19 -10.70 -4.84
C GLU A 24 8.03 -11.70 -4.93
N SER A 25 7.29 -11.90 -3.83
CA SER A 25 6.15 -12.82 -3.80
C SER A 25 5.01 -12.38 -4.74
N VAL A 26 4.80 -11.06 -4.89
CA VAL A 26 3.86 -10.51 -5.88
C VAL A 26 4.29 -10.93 -7.27
N PHE A 27 5.55 -10.67 -7.65
CA PHE A 27 6.04 -11.00 -9.00
C PHE A 27 6.21 -12.50 -9.25
N LYS A 28 6.39 -13.30 -8.21
CA LYS A 28 6.35 -14.77 -8.31
C LYS A 28 4.97 -15.27 -8.73
N SER A 29 3.91 -14.69 -8.15
CA SER A 29 2.52 -15.07 -8.46
C SER A 29 1.95 -14.31 -9.67
N HIS A 30 2.51 -13.14 -9.98
CA HIS A 30 2.10 -12.24 -11.07
C HIS A 30 3.31 -11.69 -11.85
N PRO A 31 4.00 -12.52 -12.66
CA PRO A 31 5.23 -12.10 -13.35
C PRO A 31 5.07 -10.93 -14.31
N GLN A 32 3.87 -10.73 -14.85
CA GLN A 32 3.55 -9.64 -15.78
C GLN A 32 2.84 -8.46 -15.09
N GLY A 33 2.60 -8.56 -13.77
CA GLY A 33 1.92 -7.55 -12.98
C GLY A 33 2.74 -6.29 -12.84
N CYS A 34 2.12 -5.26 -12.27
CA CYS A 34 2.82 -4.06 -11.87
C CYS A 34 2.52 -3.74 -10.41
N LEU A 35 3.54 -3.21 -9.72
CA LEU A 35 3.46 -2.77 -8.34
C LEU A 35 3.87 -1.31 -8.27
N MET A 36 3.00 -0.48 -7.70
CA MET A 36 3.32 0.88 -7.29
C MET A 36 3.45 0.95 -5.77
N ILE A 37 4.58 1.47 -5.28
CA ILE A 37 4.80 1.74 -3.86
C ILE A 37 4.56 3.24 -3.63
N ALA A 38 3.44 3.59 -3.01
CA ALA A 38 3.14 4.97 -2.63
C ALA A 38 4.02 5.35 -1.42
N SER A 39 5.09 6.10 -1.69
CA SER A 39 6.14 6.39 -0.72
C SER A 39 6.97 7.58 -1.14
N GLY A 40 7.08 8.58 -0.26
CA GLY A 40 7.97 9.71 -0.48
C GLY A 40 9.44 9.41 -0.23
N SER A 41 9.76 8.42 0.60
CA SER A 41 11.15 8.04 0.89
C SER A 41 11.72 7.11 -0.18
N MET A 42 10.90 6.20 -0.73
CA MET A 42 11.32 5.29 -1.79
C MET A 42 11.34 5.94 -3.17
N ASP A 43 10.64 7.07 -3.37
CA ASP A 43 10.76 7.91 -4.56
C ASP A 43 12.03 8.78 -4.46
N SER A 44 13.18 8.11 -4.45
CA SER A 44 14.50 8.69 -4.23
C SER A 44 15.61 7.80 -4.80
N PRO A 45 16.85 8.32 -4.99
CA PRO A 45 17.98 7.49 -5.45
C PRO A 45 18.28 6.28 -4.55
N GLN A 46 17.98 6.38 -3.25
CA GLN A 46 18.11 5.25 -2.33
C GLN A 46 17.05 4.19 -2.61
N GLY A 47 15.81 4.60 -2.82
CA GLY A 47 14.73 3.67 -3.20
C GLY A 47 14.96 3.02 -4.55
N ASP A 48 15.50 3.77 -5.52
CA ASP A 48 15.94 3.22 -6.81
C ASP A 48 17.00 2.13 -6.63
N THR A 49 17.97 2.36 -5.74
CA THR A 49 19.01 1.37 -5.40
C THR A 49 18.40 0.12 -4.76
N ILE A 50 17.43 0.29 -3.87
CA ILE A 50 16.73 -0.83 -3.21
C ILE A 50 15.91 -1.65 -4.21
N LEU A 51 15.23 -1.01 -5.16
CA LEU A 51 14.37 -1.67 -6.16
C LEU A 51 15.14 -2.19 -7.38
N LYS A 52 16.37 -1.73 -7.60
CA LYS A 52 17.22 -2.11 -8.73
C LYS A 52 17.29 -3.63 -8.99
N PRO A 53 17.46 -4.52 -8.00
CA PRO A 53 17.52 -5.96 -8.26
C PRO A 53 16.26 -6.54 -8.90
N LEU A 54 15.09 -5.93 -8.65
CA LEU A 54 13.82 -6.32 -9.25
C LEU A 54 13.67 -5.74 -10.66
N LEU A 55 14.05 -4.47 -10.82
CA LEU A 55 14.04 -3.76 -12.10
C LEU A 55 14.98 -4.42 -13.12
N ASP A 56 16.19 -4.79 -12.71
CA ASP A 56 17.20 -5.46 -13.55
C ASP A 56 16.71 -6.84 -14.05
N ARG A 57 15.71 -7.44 -13.38
CA ARG A 57 15.03 -8.68 -13.81
C ARG A 57 13.81 -8.42 -14.71
N GLY A 58 13.51 -7.17 -15.01
CA GLY A 58 12.39 -6.77 -15.86
C GLY A 58 11.03 -6.70 -15.14
N TYR A 59 11.00 -6.74 -13.80
CA TYR A 59 9.75 -6.58 -13.06
C TYR A 59 9.29 -5.12 -13.04
N LYS A 60 7.98 -4.92 -13.15
CA LYS A 60 7.35 -3.59 -13.23
C LYS A 60 7.04 -3.08 -11.83
N VAL A 61 8.06 -2.69 -11.08
CA VAL A 61 7.94 -2.04 -9.77
C VAL A 61 8.39 -0.59 -9.87
N PHE A 62 7.68 0.33 -9.23
CA PHE A 62 8.16 1.70 -9.07
C PHE A 62 7.62 2.29 -7.77
N ALA A 63 8.37 3.23 -7.19
CA ALA A 63 7.92 4.05 -6.09
C ALA A 63 7.54 5.43 -6.59
N ALA A 64 6.55 6.05 -5.96
CA ALA A 64 6.16 7.43 -6.27
C ALA A 64 5.64 8.12 -5.01
N THR A 65 6.01 9.38 -4.83
CA THR A 65 5.49 10.24 -3.78
C THR A 65 4.02 10.54 -4.07
N PRO A 66 3.06 10.10 -3.22
CA PRO A 66 1.66 10.41 -3.45
C PRO A 66 1.38 11.87 -3.11
N ASP A 67 0.75 12.61 -4.03
CA ASP A 67 0.07 13.85 -3.65
C ASP A 67 -1.23 13.49 -2.91
N ILE A 68 -1.14 13.47 -1.58
CA ILE A 68 -2.27 13.15 -0.71
C ILE A 68 -3.42 14.13 -0.89
N THR A 69 -3.17 15.41 -1.21
CA THR A 69 -4.26 16.37 -1.41
C THR A 69 -5.08 15.98 -2.64
N SER A 70 -4.40 15.73 -3.76
CA SER A 70 -5.03 15.30 -5.01
C SER A 70 -5.68 13.92 -4.91
N LEU A 71 -5.06 13.00 -4.19
CA LEU A 71 -5.59 11.65 -3.96
C LEU A 71 -6.93 11.69 -3.22
N LEU A 72 -7.07 12.62 -2.26
CA LEU A 72 -8.28 12.80 -1.44
C LEU A 72 -9.31 13.72 -2.07
N GLU A 73 -9.05 14.29 -3.24
CA GLU A 73 -9.99 15.19 -3.93
C GLU A 73 -11.35 14.50 -4.13
N ASN A 74 -12.45 15.22 -3.88
CA ASN A 74 -13.81 14.68 -3.93
C ASN A 74 -14.06 13.49 -2.99
N THR A 75 -13.35 13.42 -1.86
CA THR A 75 -13.64 12.49 -0.76
C THR A 75 -13.88 13.26 0.54
N PRO A 76 -14.68 12.74 1.48
CA PRO A 76 -14.85 13.36 2.80
C PRO A 76 -13.54 13.51 3.58
N ALA A 77 -12.54 12.70 3.25
CA ALA A 77 -11.24 12.72 3.91
C ALA A 77 -10.38 13.94 3.54
N LYS A 78 -10.71 14.68 2.46
CA LYS A 78 -10.01 15.93 2.11
C LYS A 78 -10.09 16.95 3.25
N THR A 79 -11.28 17.17 3.78
CA THR A 79 -11.50 18.12 4.88
C THR A 79 -10.73 17.68 6.13
N TRP A 80 -10.79 16.39 6.48
CA TRP A 80 -10.01 15.83 7.58
C TRP A 80 -8.51 16.11 7.40
N PHE A 81 -7.95 15.87 6.22
CA PHE A 81 -6.54 16.09 5.94
C PHE A 81 -6.14 17.57 5.99
N GLN A 82 -7.01 18.47 5.51
CA GLN A 82 -6.79 19.92 5.59
C GLN A 82 -6.79 20.42 7.04
N GLU A 83 -7.73 19.95 7.86
CA GLU A 83 -7.78 20.28 9.30
C GLU A 83 -6.52 19.80 10.02
N MET A 84 -6.07 18.57 9.72
CA MET A 84 -4.80 18.02 10.24
C MET A 84 -3.59 18.89 9.85
N LYS A 85 -3.47 19.29 8.58
CA LYS A 85 -2.38 20.17 8.11
C LYS A 85 -2.41 21.57 8.73
N SER A 86 -3.60 22.07 9.05
CA SER A 86 -3.79 23.40 9.64
C SER A 86 -3.76 23.41 11.17
N CYS A 87 -3.42 22.28 11.80
CA CYS A 87 -3.43 22.10 13.26
C CYS A 87 -4.80 22.41 13.92
N LYS A 88 -5.90 22.33 13.16
CA LYS A 88 -7.27 22.56 13.65
C LYS A 88 -7.92 21.31 14.24
N ARG A 89 -7.24 20.18 14.15
CA ARG A 89 -7.68 18.87 14.63
C ARG A 89 -6.56 18.22 15.42
N ASP A 90 -6.92 17.61 16.56
CA ASP A 90 -6.02 16.80 17.36
C ASP A 90 -5.57 15.56 16.56
N PRO A 91 -4.26 15.32 16.36
CA PRO A 91 -3.75 14.12 15.70
C PRO A 91 -4.08 12.82 16.44
N GLY A 92 -4.50 12.91 17.70
CA GLY A 92 -4.76 11.75 18.55
C GLY A 92 -3.47 11.02 18.90
N ARG A 93 -3.60 9.73 19.22
CA ARG A 93 -2.49 8.90 19.76
C ARG A 93 -1.79 8.05 18.72
N ILE A 94 -2.41 7.85 17.56
CA ILE A 94 -1.85 7.04 16.48
C ILE A 94 -0.93 7.94 15.63
N PRO A 95 0.30 7.50 15.31
CA PRO A 95 1.22 8.28 14.49
C PRO A 95 0.57 8.75 13.18
N LEU A 96 0.81 10.02 12.81
CA LEU A 96 0.22 10.60 11.61
C LEU A 96 0.59 9.80 10.34
N SER A 97 1.82 9.32 10.22
CA SER A 97 2.27 8.47 9.11
C SER A 97 1.41 7.20 8.96
N GLN A 98 1.05 6.57 10.08
CA GLN A 98 0.18 5.39 10.08
C GLN A 98 -1.24 5.74 9.65
N ASN A 99 -1.80 6.84 10.16
CA ASN A 99 -3.10 7.32 9.70
C ASN A 99 -3.11 7.69 8.21
N LEU A 100 -2.03 8.30 7.70
CA LEU A 100 -1.89 8.62 6.28
C LEU A 100 -1.77 7.36 5.41
N SER A 101 -1.06 6.32 5.85
CA SER A 101 -1.02 5.02 5.16
C SER A 101 -2.41 4.35 5.13
N ASN A 102 -3.13 4.34 6.26
CA ASN A 102 -4.51 3.83 6.36
C ASN A 102 -5.48 4.59 5.44
N LEU A 103 -5.29 5.90 5.31
CA LEU A 103 -6.13 6.70 4.44
C LEU A 103 -5.75 6.50 2.96
N ALA A 104 -4.45 6.45 2.66
CA ALA A 104 -3.94 6.25 1.32
C ALA A 104 -4.38 4.91 0.73
N ARG A 105 -4.36 3.80 1.50
CA ARG A 105 -4.80 2.48 1.00
C ARG A 105 -6.24 2.52 0.47
N LEU A 106 -7.13 3.18 1.22
CA LEU A 106 -8.54 3.29 0.84
C LEU A 106 -8.73 4.22 -0.35
N ALA A 107 -8.07 5.38 -0.33
CA ALA A 107 -8.18 6.36 -1.40
C ALA A 107 -7.61 5.85 -2.74
N ILE A 108 -6.48 5.12 -2.71
CA ILE A 108 -5.89 4.49 -3.89
C ILE A 108 -6.86 3.47 -4.49
N LEU A 109 -7.42 2.56 -3.68
CA LEU A 109 -8.39 1.58 -4.15
C LEU A 109 -9.64 2.26 -4.71
N TYR A 110 -10.15 3.30 -4.05
CA TYR A 110 -11.32 4.05 -4.51
C TYR A 110 -11.09 4.74 -5.86
N LYS A 111 -9.92 5.36 -6.06
CA LYS A 111 -9.60 6.13 -7.28
C LYS A 111 -9.14 5.28 -8.45
N TYR A 112 -8.32 4.26 -8.19
CA TYR A 112 -7.60 3.53 -9.24
C TYR A 112 -8.02 2.05 -9.35
N GLY A 113 -8.74 1.53 -8.36
CA GLY A 113 -9.03 0.11 -8.24
C GLY A 113 -7.76 -0.71 -7.99
N GLY A 114 -7.74 -1.96 -8.47
CA GLY A 114 -6.60 -2.86 -8.31
C GLY A 114 -6.59 -3.57 -6.95
N VAL A 115 -5.40 -3.92 -6.47
CA VAL A 115 -5.19 -4.62 -5.20
C VAL A 115 -4.24 -3.83 -4.33
N TYR A 116 -4.64 -3.56 -3.09
CA TYR A 116 -3.74 -3.04 -2.07
C TYR A 116 -3.20 -4.21 -1.24
N LEU A 117 -1.91 -4.15 -0.88
CA LEU A 117 -1.28 -5.05 0.07
C LEU A 117 -0.42 -4.24 1.03
N ASP A 118 -0.35 -4.65 2.29
CA ASP A 118 0.70 -4.19 3.19
C ASP A 118 2.06 -4.80 2.78
N THR A 119 3.15 -4.11 3.09
CA THR A 119 4.51 -4.47 2.66
C THR A 119 5.09 -5.69 3.38
N ASP A 120 4.32 -6.33 4.26
CA ASP A 120 4.69 -7.52 5.02
C ASP A 120 3.82 -8.75 4.69
N TYR A 121 3.04 -8.70 3.60
CA TYR A 121 2.27 -9.83 3.09
C TYR A 121 3.01 -10.63 2.00
N ILE A 122 2.99 -11.95 2.13
CA ILE A 122 3.51 -12.88 1.13
C ILE A 122 2.37 -13.41 0.26
N VAL A 123 2.42 -13.12 -1.04
CA VAL A 123 1.48 -13.63 -2.04
C VAL A 123 1.88 -15.03 -2.47
N THR A 124 1.04 -16.01 -2.12
CA THR A 124 1.30 -17.43 -2.39
C THR A 124 0.60 -17.96 -3.65
N ARG A 125 -0.45 -17.26 -4.12
CA ARG A 125 -1.26 -17.67 -5.27
C ARG A 125 -1.73 -16.45 -6.06
N SER A 126 -2.10 -16.69 -7.32
CA SER A 126 -2.59 -15.64 -8.19
C SER A 126 -3.94 -15.08 -7.72
N PHE A 127 -4.08 -13.77 -7.74
CA PHE A 127 -5.33 -13.04 -7.48
C PHE A 127 -6.18 -12.82 -8.75
N LYS A 128 -5.80 -13.41 -9.88
CA LYS A 128 -6.60 -13.35 -11.10
C LYS A 128 -8.00 -13.94 -10.83
N GLY A 129 -9.03 -13.21 -11.25
CA GLY A 129 -10.43 -13.63 -11.10
C GLY A 129 -11.11 -13.15 -9.82
N LEU A 130 -10.35 -12.65 -8.82
CA LEU A 130 -10.95 -11.99 -7.66
C LEU A 130 -11.67 -10.70 -8.09
N LYS A 131 -12.83 -10.46 -7.48
CA LYS A 131 -13.68 -9.28 -7.71
C LYS A 131 -14.32 -8.88 -6.39
N ASN A 132 -14.23 -7.61 -6.01
CA ASN A 132 -14.82 -7.05 -4.78
C ASN A 132 -14.52 -7.92 -3.55
N SER A 133 -13.26 -8.32 -3.42
CA SER A 133 -12.81 -9.23 -2.36
C SER A 133 -12.04 -8.44 -1.30
N ILE A 134 -12.22 -8.83 -0.04
CA ILE A 134 -11.51 -8.25 1.11
C ILE A 134 -10.73 -9.38 1.79
N GLY A 135 -9.47 -9.13 2.13
CA GLY A 135 -8.65 -10.05 2.92
C GLY A 135 -8.91 -9.84 4.41
N ALA A 136 -9.53 -10.81 5.09
CA ALA A 136 -9.63 -10.81 6.54
C ALA A 136 -8.33 -11.36 7.15
N GLN A 137 -7.71 -10.59 8.05
CA GLN A 137 -6.50 -11.02 8.76
C GLN A 137 -6.85 -11.91 9.95
N THR A 138 -7.97 -11.63 10.61
CA THR A 138 -8.48 -12.40 11.73
C THR A 138 -9.95 -12.67 11.53
N VAL A 139 -10.27 -13.96 11.47
CA VAL A 139 -11.64 -14.49 11.44
C VAL A 139 -11.87 -15.23 12.75
N GLU A 140 -13.08 -15.16 13.28
CA GLU A 140 -13.46 -16.06 14.37
C GLU A 140 -13.49 -17.50 13.85
N GLU A 141 -12.95 -18.43 14.64
CA GLU A 141 -12.92 -19.84 14.24
C GLU A 141 -14.37 -20.35 14.09
N GLY A 142 -14.71 -20.80 12.88
CA GLY A 142 -16.07 -21.24 12.54
C GLY A 142 -17.00 -20.16 12.01
N ASP A 143 -16.60 -18.87 12.00
CA ASP A 143 -17.41 -17.79 11.41
C ASP A 143 -16.59 -16.93 10.43
N SER A 144 -16.81 -17.18 9.14
CA SER A 144 -16.16 -16.43 8.05
C SER A 144 -16.79 -15.06 7.78
N ARG A 145 -17.79 -14.63 8.56
CA ARG A 145 -18.50 -13.34 8.39
C ARG A 145 -18.22 -12.34 9.50
N ASN A 146 -17.73 -12.79 10.66
CA ASN A 146 -17.29 -11.91 11.75
C ASN A 146 -15.78 -11.64 11.66
N TRP A 147 -15.44 -10.45 11.17
CA TRP A 147 -14.05 -10.01 11.00
C TRP A 147 -13.70 -8.95 12.04
N THR A 148 -12.60 -9.14 12.75
CA THR A 148 -12.10 -8.16 13.74
C THR A 148 -10.95 -7.32 13.20
N ARG A 149 -10.27 -7.79 12.14
CA ARG A 149 -9.15 -7.09 11.48
C ARG A 149 -9.15 -7.33 9.98
N LEU A 150 -9.10 -6.24 9.24
CA LEU A 150 -8.98 -6.22 7.79
C LEU A 150 -7.60 -5.70 7.41
N ASN A 151 -7.10 -6.17 6.28
CA ASN A 151 -5.92 -5.60 5.63
C ASN A 151 -6.31 -4.79 4.39
#